data_AF-A0A6G0QV37-F1
#
_entry.id   AF-A0A6G0QV37-F1
#
_cell.length_a   1.000
_cell.length_b   1.000
_cell.length_c   1.000
_cell.angle_alpha   90.00
_cell.angle_beta   90.00
_cell.angle_gamma   90.00
#
_symmetry.space_group_name_H-M   'P 1'
#
loop_
_entity.id
_entity.type
_entity.pdbx_description
1 polymer ?
#
loop_
_entity_poly.entity_id
_entity_poly.type
_entity_poly.pdbx_seq_one_letter_code
_entity_poly.pdbx_strand_id
1 'polypeptide(L)'
;MNTWVKYTDDFNKAYPDTEITLLSVLSKRFKEETVVQMLIAAKKVPSTENLAVKIQAEQAKLWLSKGKTPAEVLALLHLGKQENSLFSNPLFTAWIEYTDEYNKIYFGTRNTAIPALKAYYNDDVLAKMILAAKKNPSTSSLSKRMYDELVRSWSTNKLAPQLVFSVLNLHKTGDRVLEQPLFSVWLRYLVAYSDANPRAKVTLLSQLSNIYGGNRLSKLLISAEKVPSTKRLASDLLSTQLQGWLTTKKDPVEVFFLLGVQGTAKNSVPNVLYRNYNAAFKQLKK
;
A
#
# COMPACT_ATOMS: atom_id res chain seq x y z
N MET A 1 39.67 -20.72 2.39
CA MET A 1 38.40 -20.57 3.16
C MET A 1 38.06 -21.81 3.96
N ASN A 2 37.97 -23.01 3.34
CA ASN A 2 37.62 -24.26 4.04
C ASN A 2 38.54 -24.61 5.22
N THR A 3 39.86 -24.39 5.09
CA THR A 3 40.83 -24.59 6.18
C THR A 3 40.56 -23.69 7.38
N TRP A 4 40.13 -22.45 7.12
CA TRP A 4 39.86 -21.46 8.17
C TRP A 4 38.53 -21.75 8.87
N VAL A 5 37.49 -22.16 8.13
CA VAL A 5 36.22 -22.61 8.72
C VAL A 5 36.47 -23.80 9.65
N LYS A 6 37.24 -24.79 9.20
CA LYS A 6 37.62 -25.95 10.02
C LYS A 6 38.38 -25.54 11.28
N TYR A 7 39.36 -24.66 11.16
CA TYR A 7 40.08 -24.12 12.33
C TYR A 7 39.15 -23.45 13.33
N THR A 8 38.17 -22.67 12.85
CA THR A 8 37.22 -21.95 13.71
C THR A 8 36.28 -22.92 14.44
N ASP A 9 35.79 -23.94 13.73
CA ASP A 9 34.97 -25.00 14.34
C ASP A 9 35.76 -25.78 15.41
N ASP A 10 37.03 -26.12 15.13
CA ASP A 10 37.91 -26.81 16.08
C ASP A 10 38.27 -25.91 17.28
N PHE A 11 38.50 -24.62 17.05
CA PHE A 11 38.74 -23.64 18.11
C PHE A 11 37.53 -23.47 19.04
N ASN A 12 36.32 -23.33 18.49
CA ASN A 12 35.10 -23.15 19.27
C ASN A 12 34.74 -24.41 20.09
N LYS A 13 35.10 -25.60 19.60
CA LYS A 13 34.99 -26.85 20.38
C LYS A 13 35.97 -26.89 21.55
N ALA A 14 37.21 -26.40 21.34
CA ALA A 14 38.25 -26.40 22.35
C ALA A 14 38.08 -25.28 23.40
N TYR A 15 37.49 -24.15 23.00
CA TYR A 15 37.29 -22.97 23.85
C TYR A 15 35.84 -22.46 23.78
N PRO A 16 34.89 -23.15 24.44
CA PRO A 16 33.46 -22.83 24.33
C PRO A 16 33.10 -21.42 24.84
N ASP A 17 33.85 -20.91 25.83
CA ASP A 17 33.60 -19.60 26.45
C ASP A 17 34.11 -18.42 25.60
N THR A 18 34.89 -18.67 24.54
CA THR A 18 35.47 -17.65 23.67
C THR A 18 35.11 -17.87 22.20
N GLU A 19 33.86 -18.23 21.94
CA GLU A 19 33.39 -18.54 20.59
C GLU A 19 33.71 -17.40 19.61
N ILE A 20 34.51 -17.71 18.58
CA ILE A 20 34.79 -16.78 17.49
C ILE A 20 33.99 -17.19 16.26
N THR A 21 33.23 -16.26 15.70
CA THR A 21 32.50 -16.50 14.45
C THR A 21 33.26 -15.92 13.27
N LEU A 22 33.07 -16.48 12.07
CA LEU A 22 33.60 -15.89 10.84
C LEU A 22 33.09 -14.46 10.65
N LEU A 23 31.83 -14.22 11.01
CA LEU A 23 31.25 -12.87 11.01
C LEU A 23 32.04 -11.91 11.92
N SER A 24 32.42 -12.32 13.14
CA SER A 24 33.16 -11.48 14.08
C SER A 24 34.54 -11.10 13.53
N VAL A 25 35.20 -12.00 12.81
CA VAL A 25 36.51 -11.76 12.20
C VAL A 25 36.41 -10.83 10.99
N LEU A 26 35.40 -11.05 10.13
CA LEU A 26 35.12 -10.14 9.01
C LEU A 26 34.78 -8.74 9.51
N SER A 27 33.98 -8.62 10.56
CA SER A 27 33.55 -7.34 11.15
C SER A 27 34.69 -6.57 11.83
N LYS A 28 35.77 -7.24 12.25
CA LYS A 28 36.99 -6.57 12.76
C LYS A 28 37.83 -5.94 11.65
N ARG A 29 37.68 -6.39 10.40
CA ARG A 29 38.53 -5.99 9.26
C ARG A 29 37.80 -5.10 8.26
N PHE A 30 36.49 -5.25 8.14
CA PHE A 30 35.68 -4.57 7.13
C PHE A 30 34.49 -3.88 7.78
N LYS A 31 34.09 -2.75 7.19
CA LYS A 31 32.84 -2.08 7.56
C LYS A 31 31.67 -3.03 7.27
N GLU A 32 30.61 -2.92 8.08
CA GLU A 32 29.45 -3.80 7.97
C GLU A 32 28.83 -3.80 6.57
N GLU A 33 28.66 -2.62 5.96
CA GLU A 33 28.20 -2.46 4.58
C GLU A 33 29.04 -3.33 3.61
N THR A 34 30.37 -3.26 3.72
CA THR A 34 31.29 -4.06 2.90
C THR A 34 31.08 -5.56 3.14
N VAL A 35 30.91 -5.98 4.39
CA VAL A 35 30.64 -7.40 4.72
C VAL A 35 29.34 -7.87 4.10
N VAL A 36 28.26 -7.08 4.19
CA VAL A 36 26.95 -7.41 3.59
C VAL A 36 27.09 -7.58 2.08
N GLN A 37 27.73 -6.64 1.38
CA GLN A 37 27.91 -6.72 -0.06
C GLN A 37 28.78 -7.91 -0.48
N MET A 38 29.85 -8.21 0.28
CA MET A 38 30.68 -9.40 0.04
C MET A 38 29.86 -10.69 0.16
N LEU A 39 28.99 -10.80 1.17
CA LEU A 39 28.15 -11.99 1.37
C LEU A 39 27.09 -12.13 0.27
N ILE A 40 26.48 -11.02 -0.17
CA ILE A 40 25.54 -11.02 -1.30
C ILE A 40 26.23 -11.51 -2.58
N ALA A 41 27.46 -11.08 -2.83
CA ALA A 41 28.23 -11.55 -3.99
C ALA A 41 28.64 -13.01 -3.85
N ALA A 42 29.16 -13.42 -2.68
CA ALA A 42 29.59 -14.79 -2.41
C ALA A 42 28.43 -15.80 -2.49
N LYS A 43 27.20 -15.40 -2.15
CA LYS A 43 26.01 -16.24 -2.30
C LYS A 43 25.71 -16.60 -3.76
N LYS A 44 26.09 -15.75 -4.72
CA LYS A 44 25.87 -15.99 -6.16
C LYS A 44 26.88 -16.98 -6.78
N VAL A 45 27.94 -17.34 -6.05
CA VAL A 45 28.98 -18.23 -6.52
C VAL A 45 28.80 -19.60 -5.86
N PRO A 46 28.57 -20.69 -6.62
CA PRO A 46 28.22 -22.01 -6.06
C PRO A 46 29.21 -22.54 -5.01
N SER A 47 30.52 -22.29 -5.19
CA SER A 47 31.55 -22.76 -4.26
C SER A 47 31.56 -22.01 -2.91
N THR A 48 30.93 -20.84 -2.81
CA THR A 48 30.87 -20.02 -1.60
C THR A 48 29.45 -19.83 -1.07
N GLU A 49 28.43 -20.33 -1.77
CA GLU A 49 27.02 -20.14 -1.45
C GLU A 49 26.67 -20.58 -0.03
N ASN A 50 26.94 -21.85 0.31
CA ASN A 50 26.61 -22.40 1.62
C ASN A 50 27.26 -21.64 2.77
N LEU A 51 28.52 -21.22 2.57
CA LEU A 51 29.24 -20.45 3.58
C LEU A 51 28.64 -19.05 3.72
N ALA A 52 28.34 -18.39 2.60
CA ALA A 52 27.69 -17.07 2.61
C ALA A 52 26.33 -17.12 3.32
N VAL A 53 25.52 -18.15 3.07
CA VAL A 53 24.22 -18.36 3.74
C VAL A 53 24.39 -18.54 5.24
N LYS A 54 25.37 -19.36 5.70
CA LYS A 54 25.64 -19.54 7.13
C LYS A 54 26.00 -18.22 7.81
N ILE A 55 26.91 -17.43 7.20
CA ILE A 55 27.33 -16.14 7.75
C ILE A 55 26.17 -15.12 7.72
N GLN A 56 25.33 -15.11 6.68
CA GLN A 56 24.15 -14.24 6.61
C GLN A 56 23.14 -14.57 7.72
N ALA A 57 22.96 -15.84 8.07
CA ALA A 57 22.11 -16.25 9.18
C ALA A 57 22.68 -15.78 10.54
N GLU A 58 24.00 -15.91 10.75
CA GLU A 58 24.67 -15.34 11.92
C GLU A 58 24.51 -13.81 11.97
N GLN A 59 24.62 -13.14 10.82
CA GLN A 59 24.48 -11.69 10.70
C GLN A 59 23.05 -11.23 11.04
N ALA A 60 22.03 -11.91 10.54
CA ALA A 60 20.64 -11.62 10.89
C ALA A 60 20.38 -11.79 12.39
N LYS A 61 20.88 -12.86 13.02
CA LYS A 61 20.76 -13.06 14.48
C LYS A 61 21.44 -11.95 15.28
N LEU A 62 22.63 -11.52 14.85
CA LEU A 62 23.37 -10.43 15.48
C LEU A 62 22.64 -9.08 15.33
N TRP A 63 22.05 -8.83 14.17
CA TRP A 63 21.23 -7.63 13.95
C TRP A 63 19.99 -7.61 14.83
N LEU A 64 19.29 -8.75 14.95
CA LEU A 64 18.14 -8.88 15.84
C LEU A 64 18.53 -8.66 17.30
N SER A 65 19.63 -9.26 17.78
CA SER A 65 20.04 -9.09 19.19
C SER A 65 20.48 -7.67 19.52
N LYS A 66 20.99 -6.92 18.54
CA LYS A 66 21.35 -5.50 18.66
C LYS A 66 20.21 -4.54 18.37
N GLY A 67 19.01 -5.03 18.06
CA GLY A 67 17.86 -4.19 17.79
C GLY A 67 17.97 -3.36 16.51
N LYS A 68 18.76 -3.81 15.54
CA LYS A 68 18.91 -3.12 14.25
C LYS A 68 17.59 -3.11 13.50
N THR A 69 17.10 -1.92 13.15
CA THR A 69 15.74 -1.75 12.64
C THR A 69 15.60 -2.31 11.21
N PRO A 70 14.40 -2.71 10.80
CA PRO A 70 14.11 -3.06 9.40
C PRO A 70 14.54 -1.99 8.39
N ALA A 71 14.44 -0.70 8.74
CA ALA A 71 14.88 0.39 7.85
C ALA A 71 16.40 0.39 7.64
N GLU A 72 17.18 0.17 8.70
CA GLU A 72 18.65 0.05 8.60
C GLU A 72 19.05 -1.17 7.77
N VAL A 73 18.42 -2.32 8.01
CA VAL A 73 18.71 -3.54 7.24
C VAL A 73 18.31 -3.40 5.77
N LEU A 74 17.18 -2.74 5.47
CA LEU A 74 16.75 -2.46 4.10
C LEU A 74 17.80 -1.62 3.36
N ALA A 75 18.41 -0.65 4.06
CA ALA A 75 19.47 0.21 3.52
C ALA A 75 20.74 -0.60 3.24
N LEU A 76 21.21 -1.40 4.21
CA LEU A 76 22.39 -2.27 4.06
C LEU A 76 22.25 -3.28 2.91
N LEU A 77 21.02 -3.76 2.66
CA LEU A 77 20.74 -4.68 1.55
C LEU A 77 20.54 -3.99 0.20
N HIS A 78 20.65 -2.66 0.14
CA HIS A 78 20.44 -1.84 -1.07
C HIS A 78 19.10 -2.11 -1.78
N LEU A 79 18.03 -2.31 -1.00
CA LEU A 79 16.69 -2.65 -1.51
C LEU A 79 15.80 -1.42 -1.78
N GLY A 80 16.20 -0.23 -1.30
CA GLY A 80 15.40 0.99 -1.37
C GLY A 80 15.24 1.62 -2.77
N LYS A 81 15.88 1.12 -3.83
CA LYS A 81 15.82 1.73 -5.18
C LYS A 81 15.56 0.72 -6.31
N GLN A 82 14.81 -0.34 -6.02
CA GLN A 82 14.57 -1.45 -6.94
C GLN A 82 13.10 -1.55 -7.39
N GLU A 83 12.48 -0.44 -7.78
CA GLU A 83 11.02 -0.36 -8.02
C GLU A 83 10.42 -1.54 -8.81
N ASN A 84 10.99 -1.85 -9.98
CA ASN A 84 10.42 -2.85 -10.89
C ASN A 84 10.73 -4.31 -10.50
N SER A 85 11.72 -4.54 -9.63
CA SER A 85 12.23 -5.88 -9.33
C SER A 85 12.17 -6.26 -7.85
N LEU A 86 11.82 -5.32 -6.97
CA LEU A 86 11.87 -5.51 -5.51
C LEU A 86 11.13 -6.76 -5.06
N PHE A 87 9.88 -6.94 -5.51
CA PHE A 87 9.02 -8.07 -5.11
C PHE A 87 9.51 -9.42 -5.62
N SER A 88 10.32 -9.44 -6.68
CA SER A 88 10.93 -10.67 -7.22
C SER A 88 12.35 -10.88 -6.69
N ASN A 89 12.88 -9.94 -5.90
CA ASN A 89 14.22 -10.06 -5.34
C ASN A 89 14.19 -10.97 -4.09
N PRO A 90 14.91 -12.10 -4.08
CA PRO A 90 14.95 -13.00 -2.92
C PRO A 90 15.52 -12.34 -1.65
N LEU A 91 16.36 -11.30 -1.77
CA LEU A 91 16.81 -10.51 -0.62
C LEU A 91 15.67 -9.71 0.02
N PHE A 92 14.67 -9.30 -0.76
CA PHE A 92 13.48 -8.64 -0.23
C PHE A 92 12.64 -9.60 0.60
N THR A 93 12.46 -10.84 0.14
CA THR A 93 11.78 -11.89 0.93
C THR A 93 12.50 -12.15 2.25
N ALA A 94 13.83 -12.30 2.23
CA ALA A 94 14.62 -12.47 3.45
C ALA A 94 14.54 -11.26 4.38
N TRP A 95 14.46 -10.04 3.83
CA TRP A 95 14.27 -8.82 4.61
C TRP A 95 12.87 -8.74 5.26
N ILE A 96 11.83 -9.22 4.58
CA ILE A 96 10.49 -9.34 5.15
C ILE A 96 10.48 -10.33 6.32
N GLU A 97 11.14 -11.49 6.18
CA GLU A 97 11.29 -12.48 7.26
C GLU A 97 12.08 -11.89 8.45
N TYR A 98 13.17 -11.18 8.18
CA TYR A 98 13.91 -10.44 9.21
C TYR A 98 13.00 -9.45 9.96
N THR A 99 12.17 -8.71 9.22
CA THR A 99 11.23 -7.74 9.80
C THR A 99 10.18 -8.41 10.68
N ASP A 100 9.72 -9.61 10.31
CA ASP A 100 8.79 -10.39 11.12
C ASP A 100 9.42 -10.85 12.44
N GLU A 101 10.64 -11.39 12.39
CA GLU A 101 11.37 -11.78 13.59
C GLU A 101 11.68 -10.57 14.48
N TYR A 102 12.05 -9.43 13.89
CA TYR A 102 12.24 -8.19 14.61
C TYR A 102 10.97 -7.76 15.36
N ASN A 103 9.81 -7.80 14.70
CA ASN A 103 8.53 -7.41 15.31
C ASN A 103 8.08 -8.39 16.41
N LYS A 104 8.47 -9.67 16.35
CA LYS A 104 8.22 -10.64 17.42
C LYS A 104 9.06 -10.34 18.66
N ILE A 105 10.33 -9.98 18.47
CA ILE A 105 11.26 -9.65 19.56
C ILE A 105 10.92 -8.29 20.17
N TYR A 106 10.66 -7.29 19.34
CA TYR A 106 10.38 -5.91 19.73
C TYR A 106 8.88 -5.60 19.58
N PHE A 107 8.06 -6.29 20.37
CA PHE A 107 6.60 -6.18 20.29
C PHE A 107 6.09 -4.74 20.44
N GLY A 108 5.09 -4.36 19.64
CA GLY A 108 4.49 -3.03 19.65
C GLY A 108 5.32 -1.93 18.96
N THR A 109 6.46 -2.29 18.36
CA THR A 109 7.28 -1.36 17.58
C THR A 109 6.55 -0.78 16.36
N ARG A 110 6.92 0.44 15.99
CA ARG A 110 6.50 1.07 14.72
C ARG A 110 7.49 0.81 13.58
N ASN A 111 8.61 0.15 13.86
CA ASN A 111 9.63 -0.17 12.86
C ASN A 111 9.21 -1.40 12.05
N THR A 112 8.18 -1.27 11.22
CA THR A 112 7.64 -2.35 10.37
C THR A 112 8.05 -2.17 8.90
N ALA A 113 7.65 -3.11 8.04
CA ALA A 113 8.06 -3.10 6.63
C ALA A 113 7.56 -1.86 5.88
N ILE A 114 6.31 -1.45 6.09
CA ILE A 114 5.72 -0.31 5.35
C ILE A 114 6.41 1.02 5.67
N PRO A 115 6.60 1.43 6.94
CA PRO A 115 7.39 2.63 7.26
C PRO A 115 8.81 2.61 6.69
N ALA A 116 9.49 1.46 6.74
CA ALA A 116 10.82 1.32 6.15
C ALA A 116 10.81 1.52 4.62
N LEU A 117 9.84 0.95 3.91
CA LEU A 117 9.67 1.14 2.47
C LEU A 117 9.27 2.58 2.11
N LYS A 118 8.46 3.23 2.96
CA LYS A 118 8.03 4.62 2.78
C LYS A 118 9.16 5.65 2.93
N ALA A 119 10.31 5.27 3.47
CA ALA A 119 11.51 6.09 3.44
C ALA A 119 12.09 6.24 2.01
N TYR A 120 11.70 5.35 1.10
CA TYR A 120 12.19 5.30 -0.28
C TYR A 120 11.11 5.51 -1.33
N TYR A 121 9.88 5.09 -1.05
CA TYR A 121 8.76 5.13 -1.99
C TYR A 121 7.58 5.90 -1.41
N ASN A 122 7.04 6.86 -2.16
CA ASN A 122 5.75 7.48 -1.82
C ASN A 122 4.63 6.42 -1.80
N ASP A 123 3.54 6.68 -1.06
CA ASP A 123 2.42 5.75 -0.94
C ASP A 123 1.82 5.33 -2.29
N ASP A 124 1.71 6.25 -3.26
CA ASP A 124 1.19 5.93 -4.59
C ASP A 124 2.15 5.03 -5.40
N VAL A 125 3.46 5.26 -5.29
CA VAL A 125 4.49 4.45 -5.94
C VAL A 125 4.50 3.04 -5.33
N LEU A 126 4.53 2.94 -4.00
CA LEU A 126 4.50 1.67 -3.29
C LEU A 126 3.22 0.88 -3.59
N ALA A 127 2.06 1.55 -3.62
CA ALA A 127 0.80 0.91 -3.98
C ALA A 127 0.81 0.40 -5.44
N LYS A 128 1.38 1.14 -6.39
CA LYS A 128 1.54 0.69 -7.79
C LYS A 128 2.47 -0.54 -7.87
N MET A 129 3.58 -0.54 -7.15
CA MET A 129 4.51 -1.68 -7.10
C MET A 129 3.81 -2.94 -6.55
N ILE A 130 3.04 -2.80 -5.47
CA ILE A 130 2.23 -3.89 -4.90
C ILE A 130 1.23 -4.42 -5.93
N LEU A 131 0.47 -3.54 -6.60
CA LEU A 131 -0.50 -3.94 -7.63
C LEU A 131 0.16 -4.63 -8.83
N ALA A 132 1.35 -4.19 -9.24
CA ALA A 132 2.11 -4.83 -10.31
C ALA A 132 2.56 -6.24 -9.91
N ALA A 133 3.10 -6.40 -8.69
CA ALA A 133 3.52 -7.69 -8.16
C ALA A 133 2.37 -8.70 -8.02
N LYS A 134 1.13 -8.23 -7.87
CA LYS A 134 -0.06 -9.11 -7.84
C LYS A 134 -0.28 -9.88 -9.15
N LYS A 135 0.18 -9.32 -10.28
CA LYS A 135 -0.06 -9.89 -11.62
C LYS A 135 0.83 -11.09 -11.93
N ASN A 136 1.95 -11.24 -11.22
CA ASN A 136 2.85 -12.37 -11.38
C ASN A 136 2.56 -13.43 -10.30
N PRO A 137 2.23 -14.70 -10.68
CA PRO A 137 1.93 -15.76 -9.73
C PRO A 137 3.00 -15.96 -8.64
N SER A 138 4.29 -15.84 -8.99
CA SER A 138 5.40 -16.02 -8.06
C SER A 138 5.47 -14.96 -6.95
N THR A 139 4.96 -13.75 -7.20
CA THR A 139 5.00 -12.63 -6.26
C THR A 139 3.62 -12.29 -5.68
N SER A 140 2.56 -12.98 -6.12
CA SER A 140 1.17 -12.66 -5.79
C SER A 140 0.86 -12.80 -4.29
N SER A 141 1.41 -13.84 -3.64
CA SER A 141 1.23 -14.05 -2.19
C SER A 141 1.86 -12.90 -1.37
N LEU A 142 3.11 -12.56 -1.68
CA LEU A 142 3.81 -11.45 -1.04
C LEU A 142 3.11 -10.11 -1.32
N SER A 143 2.67 -9.88 -2.56
CA SER A 143 1.87 -8.71 -2.92
C SER A 143 0.60 -8.59 -2.08
N LYS A 144 -0.17 -9.68 -1.93
CA LYS A 144 -1.39 -9.68 -1.10
C LYS A 144 -1.06 -9.31 0.35
N ARG A 145 -0.01 -9.90 0.92
CA ARG A 145 0.46 -9.56 2.26
C ARG A 145 0.84 -8.08 2.39
N MET A 146 1.69 -7.58 1.49
CA MET A 146 2.16 -6.18 1.52
C MET A 146 1.03 -5.18 1.28
N TYR A 147 0.03 -5.54 0.47
CA TYR A 147 -1.20 -4.76 0.33
C TYR A 147 -1.91 -4.62 1.68
N ASP A 148 -2.09 -5.73 2.41
CA ASP A 148 -2.79 -5.74 3.69
C ASP A 148 -2.02 -4.93 4.75
N GLU A 149 -0.68 -5.02 4.74
CA GLU A 149 0.18 -4.20 5.58
C GLU A 149 0.10 -2.71 5.24
N LEU A 150 0.06 -2.34 3.95
CA LEU A 150 -0.08 -0.94 3.53
C LEU A 150 -1.39 -0.34 4.06
N VAL A 151 -2.51 -1.03 3.86
CA VAL A 151 -3.83 -0.62 4.37
C VAL A 151 -3.81 -0.51 5.89
N ARG A 152 -3.26 -1.52 6.59
CA ARG A 152 -3.12 -1.51 8.05
C ARG A 152 -2.29 -0.32 8.52
N SER A 153 -1.22 0.03 7.82
CA SER A 153 -0.36 1.16 8.18
C SER A 153 -1.13 2.48 8.23
N TRP A 154 -2.02 2.73 7.27
CA TRP A 154 -2.88 3.92 7.28
C TRP A 154 -3.89 3.89 8.41
N SER A 155 -4.45 2.71 8.73
CA SER A 155 -5.38 2.53 9.86
C SER A 155 -4.70 2.75 11.21
N THR A 156 -3.51 2.19 11.42
CA THR A 156 -2.73 2.35 12.66
C THR A 156 -2.31 3.81 12.86
N ASN A 157 -1.99 4.53 11.79
CA ASN A 157 -1.71 5.96 11.84
C ASN A 157 -2.98 6.84 11.86
N LYS A 158 -4.18 6.23 11.88
CA LYS A 158 -5.48 6.92 11.94
C LYS A 158 -5.64 7.98 10.85
N LEU A 159 -5.16 7.70 9.64
CA LEU A 159 -5.29 8.65 8.54
C LEU A 159 -6.77 8.84 8.17
N ALA A 160 -7.17 10.06 7.81
CA ALA A 160 -8.49 10.28 7.26
C ALA A 160 -8.56 9.71 5.82
N PRO A 161 -9.71 9.21 5.34
CA PRO A 161 -9.85 8.73 3.96
C PRO A 161 -9.42 9.76 2.92
N GLN A 162 -9.69 11.04 3.15
CA GLN A 162 -9.27 12.15 2.27
C GLN A 162 -7.74 12.28 2.18
N LEU A 163 -7.03 12.05 3.28
CA LEU A 163 -5.58 12.08 3.29
C LEU A 163 -5.01 10.87 2.53
N VAL A 164 -5.58 9.68 2.71
CA VAL A 164 -5.18 8.49 1.93
C VAL A 164 -5.44 8.70 0.44
N PHE A 165 -6.56 9.34 0.09
CA PHE A 165 -6.85 9.74 -1.29
C PHE A 165 -5.78 10.68 -1.87
N SER A 166 -5.29 11.62 -1.05
CA SER A 166 -4.24 12.56 -1.41
C SER A 166 -2.88 11.89 -1.61
N VAL A 167 -2.42 11.07 -0.65
CA VAL A 167 -1.10 10.41 -0.73
C VAL A 167 -1.04 9.33 -1.83
N LEU A 168 -2.19 8.81 -2.26
CA LEU A 168 -2.33 7.98 -3.45
C LEU A 168 -2.37 8.79 -4.76
N ASN A 169 -2.20 10.12 -4.70
CA ASN A 169 -2.27 11.05 -5.83
C ASN A 169 -3.58 10.98 -6.65
N LEU A 170 -4.68 10.46 -6.07
CA LEU A 170 -5.95 10.32 -6.79
C LEU A 170 -6.58 11.67 -7.15
N HIS A 171 -6.36 12.70 -6.34
CA HIS A 171 -6.81 14.08 -6.60
C HIS A 171 -6.22 14.67 -7.89
N LYS A 172 -5.07 14.17 -8.37
CA LYS A 172 -4.42 14.64 -9.61
C LYS A 172 -5.01 14.02 -10.88
N THR A 173 -5.93 13.07 -10.74
CA THR A 173 -6.47 12.28 -11.87
C THR A 173 -7.73 12.88 -12.48
N GLY A 174 -8.25 13.95 -11.88
CA GLY A 174 -9.43 14.68 -12.35
C GLY A 174 -10.66 13.78 -12.45
N ASP A 175 -11.40 13.92 -13.55
CA ASP A 175 -12.66 13.21 -13.76
C ASP A 175 -12.48 11.71 -14.06
N ARG A 176 -11.25 11.23 -14.28
CA ARG A 176 -10.93 9.83 -14.56
C ARG A 176 -10.53 9.02 -13.33
N VAL A 177 -10.82 9.53 -12.12
CA VAL A 177 -10.40 8.89 -10.87
C VAL A 177 -10.92 7.46 -10.72
N LEU A 178 -12.16 7.18 -11.15
CA LEU A 178 -12.78 5.86 -11.02
C LEU A 178 -12.13 4.81 -11.93
N GLU A 179 -11.40 5.26 -12.95
CA GLU A 179 -10.64 4.39 -13.87
C GLU A 179 -9.26 4.02 -13.31
N GLN A 180 -8.80 4.71 -12.26
CA GLN A 180 -7.44 4.56 -11.76
C GLN A 180 -7.29 3.28 -10.94
N PRO A 181 -6.25 2.45 -11.16
CA PRO A 181 -6.02 1.25 -10.36
C PRO A 181 -5.91 1.54 -8.85
N LEU A 182 -5.31 2.69 -8.48
CA LEU A 182 -5.17 3.12 -7.09
C LEU A 182 -6.51 3.49 -6.42
N PHE A 183 -7.56 3.74 -7.20
CA PHE A 183 -8.90 3.95 -6.64
C PHE A 183 -9.39 2.69 -5.91
N SER A 184 -9.09 1.50 -6.43
CA SER A 184 -9.40 0.24 -5.74
C SER A 184 -8.65 0.05 -4.42
N VAL A 185 -7.43 0.62 -4.32
CA VAL A 185 -6.64 0.62 -3.09
C VAL A 185 -7.29 1.52 -2.04
N TRP A 186 -7.68 2.72 -2.46
CA TRP A 186 -8.41 3.65 -1.61
C TRP A 186 -9.78 3.10 -1.17
N LEU A 187 -10.53 2.43 -2.06
CA LEU A 187 -11.79 1.77 -1.72
C LEU A 187 -11.62 0.72 -0.63
N ARG A 188 -10.58 -0.12 -0.72
CA ARG A 188 -10.30 -1.12 0.30
C ARG A 188 -9.95 -0.48 1.65
N TYR A 189 -9.18 0.61 1.63
CA TYR A 189 -8.93 1.38 2.85
C TYR A 189 -10.22 1.99 3.42
N LEU A 190 -11.09 2.52 2.57
CA LEU A 190 -12.35 3.13 2.99
C LEU A 190 -13.26 2.13 3.70
N VAL A 191 -13.34 0.89 3.20
CA VAL A 191 -14.07 -0.21 3.86
C VAL A 191 -13.48 -0.47 5.25
N ALA A 192 -12.16 -0.67 5.35
CA ALA A 192 -11.50 -0.90 6.64
C ALA A 192 -11.69 0.28 7.62
N TYR A 193 -11.69 1.52 7.11
CA TYR A 193 -11.96 2.71 7.92
C TYR A 193 -13.41 2.74 8.42
N SER A 194 -14.38 2.41 7.56
CA SER A 194 -15.80 2.34 7.93
C SER A 194 -16.04 1.28 8.99
N ASP A 195 -15.47 0.08 8.84
CA ASP A 195 -15.61 -1.03 9.78
C ASP A 195 -15.04 -0.67 11.16
N ALA A 196 -13.92 0.07 11.20
CA ALA A 196 -13.33 0.56 12.44
C ALA A 196 -14.10 1.75 13.06
N ASN A 197 -14.96 2.43 12.29
CA ASN A 197 -15.69 3.63 12.71
C ASN A 197 -17.19 3.54 12.39
N PRO A 198 -17.92 2.53 12.91
CA PRO A 198 -19.31 2.26 12.48
C PRO A 198 -20.27 3.42 12.78
N ARG A 199 -19.98 4.22 13.83
CA ARG A 199 -20.80 5.39 14.20
C ARG A 199 -20.66 6.55 13.21
N ALA A 200 -19.56 6.63 12.46
CA ALA A 200 -19.30 7.72 11.53
C ALA A 200 -20.06 7.57 10.20
N LYS A 201 -20.72 6.41 9.95
CA LYS A 201 -21.50 6.12 8.74
C LYS A 201 -20.78 6.54 7.45
N VAL A 202 -19.48 6.22 7.39
CA VAL A 202 -18.62 6.61 6.28
C VAL A 202 -18.98 5.79 5.04
N THR A 203 -19.51 6.44 4.01
CA THR A 203 -19.83 5.81 2.73
C THR A 203 -18.94 6.33 1.60
N LEU A 204 -18.80 5.54 0.54
CA LEU A 204 -18.12 5.97 -0.69
C LEU A 204 -18.68 7.30 -1.22
N LEU A 205 -20.00 7.39 -1.33
CA LEU A 205 -20.66 8.60 -1.81
C LEU A 205 -20.39 9.81 -0.91
N SER A 206 -20.42 9.64 0.41
CA SER A 206 -20.11 10.73 1.35
C SER A 206 -18.68 11.24 1.20
N GLN A 207 -17.71 10.34 1.05
CA GLN A 207 -16.31 10.72 0.91
C GLN A 207 -16.04 11.39 -0.43
N LEU A 208 -16.58 10.85 -1.52
CA LEU A 208 -16.49 11.49 -2.83
C LEU A 208 -17.17 12.87 -2.85
N SER A 209 -18.30 13.01 -2.15
CA SER A 209 -18.99 14.30 -2.00
C SER A 209 -18.13 15.32 -1.26
N ASN A 210 -17.43 14.89 -0.21
CA ASN A 210 -16.51 15.75 0.54
C ASN A 210 -15.28 16.15 -0.30
N ILE A 211 -14.78 15.26 -1.16
CA ILE A 211 -13.58 15.52 -1.99
C ILE A 211 -13.90 16.42 -3.18
N TYR A 212 -14.96 16.13 -3.91
CA TYR A 212 -15.27 16.81 -5.18
C TYR A 212 -16.31 17.94 -5.03
N GLY A 213 -17.18 17.87 -4.02
CA GLY A 213 -18.38 18.71 -3.93
C GLY A 213 -19.47 18.26 -4.92
N GLY A 214 -20.72 18.66 -4.66
CA GLY A 214 -21.89 18.08 -5.33
C GLY A 214 -21.91 18.21 -6.86
N ASN A 215 -21.67 19.42 -7.41
CA ASN A 215 -21.71 19.64 -8.87
C ASN A 215 -20.59 18.89 -9.60
N ARG A 216 -19.36 18.97 -9.10
CA ARG A 216 -18.21 18.27 -9.71
C ARG A 216 -18.39 16.76 -9.59
N LEU A 217 -18.89 16.26 -8.46
CA LEU A 217 -19.16 14.82 -8.30
C LEU A 217 -20.20 14.34 -9.31
N SER A 218 -21.32 15.03 -9.49
CA SER A 218 -22.33 14.66 -10.49
C SER A 218 -21.74 14.61 -11.90
N LYS A 219 -20.96 15.62 -12.29
CA LYS A 219 -20.29 15.65 -13.61
C LYS A 219 -19.32 14.49 -13.79
N LEU A 220 -18.52 14.18 -12.76
CA LEU A 220 -17.60 13.06 -12.75
C LEU A 220 -18.35 11.73 -12.92
N LEU A 221 -19.42 11.50 -12.15
CA LEU A 221 -20.19 10.25 -12.24
C LEU A 221 -20.92 10.12 -13.59
N ILE A 222 -21.50 11.19 -14.12
CA ILE A 222 -22.16 11.17 -15.45
C ILE A 222 -21.14 10.87 -16.56
N SER A 223 -19.90 11.35 -16.42
CA SER A 223 -18.82 11.03 -17.36
C SER A 223 -18.36 9.57 -17.23
N ALA A 224 -18.21 9.09 -16.00
CA ALA A 224 -17.83 7.71 -15.70
C ALA A 224 -18.91 6.68 -16.11
N GLU A 225 -20.18 7.08 -16.18
CA GLU A 225 -21.26 6.22 -16.70
C GLU A 225 -21.09 5.87 -18.19
N LYS A 226 -20.40 6.73 -18.96
CA LYS A 226 -20.11 6.52 -20.38
C LYS A 226 -18.97 5.54 -20.61
N VAL A 227 -18.16 5.25 -19.60
CA VAL A 227 -16.98 4.38 -19.72
C VAL A 227 -17.34 2.97 -19.24
N PRO A 228 -17.18 1.92 -20.06
CA PRO A 228 -17.62 0.56 -19.71
C PRO A 228 -17.07 0.03 -18.37
N SER A 229 -15.81 0.32 -18.05
CA SER A 229 -15.15 -0.16 -16.82
C SER A 229 -15.68 0.48 -15.54
N THR A 230 -16.28 1.69 -15.62
CA THR A 230 -16.79 2.42 -14.46
C THR A 230 -18.31 2.56 -14.46
N LYS A 231 -18.98 2.19 -15.56
CA LYS A 231 -20.41 2.39 -15.78
C LYS A 231 -21.27 1.95 -14.59
N ARG A 232 -21.11 0.70 -14.16
CA ARG A 232 -21.91 0.12 -13.06
C ARG A 232 -21.76 0.94 -11.77
N LEU A 233 -20.52 1.16 -11.33
CA LEU A 233 -20.25 1.91 -10.11
C LEU A 233 -20.78 3.35 -10.19
N ALA A 234 -20.62 3.99 -11.34
CA ALA A 234 -21.11 5.35 -11.57
C ALA A 234 -22.64 5.44 -11.51
N SER A 235 -23.35 4.52 -12.16
CA SER A 235 -24.82 4.45 -12.13
C SER A 235 -25.34 4.16 -10.71
N ASP A 236 -24.69 3.27 -9.97
CA ASP A 236 -25.06 2.96 -8.57
C ASP A 236 -24.89 4.19 -7.67
N LEU A 237 -23.77 4.93 -7.82
CA LEU A 237 -23.52 6.15 -7.06
C LEU A 237 -24.47 7.29 -7.44
N LEU A 238 -24.78 7.49 -8.73
CA LEU A 238 -25.77 8.49 -9.18
C LEU A 238 -27.16 8.17 -8.63
N SER A 239 -27.58 6.91 -8.69
CA SER A 239 -28.87 6.47 -8.17
C SER A 239 -28.95 6.70 -6.66
N THR A 240 -27.91 6.32 -5.92
CA THR A 240 -27.80 6.56 -4.47
C THR A 240 -27.85 8.07 -4.15
N GLN A 241 -27.17 8.90 -4.94
CA GLN A 241 -27.15 10.35 -4.76
C GLN A 241 -28.53 10.98 -4.98
N LEU A 242 -29.21 10.63 -6.07
CA LEU A 242 -30.57 11.11 -6.37
C LEU A 242 -31.57 10.66 -5.30
N GLN A 243 -31.49 9.41 -4.86
CA GLN A 243 -32.35 8.89 -3.79
C GLN A 243 -32.10 9.63 -2.47
N GLY A 244 -30.85 9.87 -2.10
CA GLY A 244 -30.51 10.64 -0.91
C GLY A 244 -31.04 12.08 -0.97
N TRP A 245 -30.99 12.71 -2.14
CA TRP A 245 -31.60 14.03 -2.35
C TRP A 245 -33.12 14.00 -2.20
N LEU A 246 -33.81 12.98 -2.73
CA LEU A 246 -35.25 12.80 -2.56
C LEU A 246 -35.62 12.60 -1.08
N THR A 247 -34.92 11.72 -0.37
CA THR A 247 -35.14 11.46 1.06
C THR A 247 -34.94 12.71 1.91
N THR A 248 -33.95 13.54 1.57
CA THR A 248 -33.69 14.82 2.26
C THR A 248 -34.53 15.97 1.74
N LYS A 249 -35.48 15.71 0.83
CA LYS A 249 -36.32 16.71 0.16
C LYS A 249 -35.53 17.90 -0.40
N LYS A 250 -34.37 17.62 -1.02
CA LYS A 250 -33.51 18.64 -1.61
C LYS A 250 -34.25 19.43 -2.69
N ASP A 251 -34.09 20.74 -2.68
CA ASP A 251 -34.78 21.64 -3.60
C ASP A 251 -34.48 21.26 -5.08
N PRO A 252 -35.50 21.07 -5.93
CA PRO A 252 -35.29 20.79 -7.35
C PRO A 252 -34.43 21.83 -8.07
N VAL A 253 -34.50 23.12 -7.70
CA VAL A 253 -33.65 24.18 -8.25
C VAL A 253 -32.19 23.92 -7.90
N GLU A 254 -31.89 23.53 -6.66
CA GLU A 254 -30.53 23.15 -6.27
C GLU A 254 -30.05 21.93 -7.07
N VAL A 255 -30.90 20.90 -7.18
CA VAL A 255 -30.57 19.67 -7.94
C VAL A 255 -30.33 19.96 -9.43
N PHE A 256 -31.02 20.93 -10.02
CA PHE A 256 -30.77 21.38 -11.40
C PHE A 256 -29.32 21.86 -11.58
N PHE A 257 -28.82 22.66 -10.63
CA PHE A 257 -27.43 23.14 -10.67
C PHE A 257 -26.41 22.04 -10.33
N LEU A 258 -26.72 21.19 -9.35
CA LEU A 258 -25.85 20.08 -8.96
C LEU A 258 -25.68 19.06 -10.09
N LEU A 259 -26.72 18.76 -10.87
CA LEU A 259 -26.61 17.90 -12.04
C LEU A 259 -25.95 18.58 -13.25
N GLY A 260 -25.73 19.90 -13.20
CA GLY A 260 -25.14 20.66 -14.29
C GLY A 260 -26.04 20.72 -15.53
N VAL A 261 -27.35 20.85 -15.35
CA VAL A 261 -28.34 20.85 -16.46
C VAL A 261 -28.26 22.13 -17.30
N GLN A 262 -27.81 23.24 -16.72
CA GLN A 262 -27.74 24.54 -17.37
C GLN A 262 -26.95 24.48 -18.68
N GLY A 263 -27.55 24.96 -19.77
CA GLY A 263 -26.93 24.99 -21.09
C GLY A 263 -26.82 23.64 -21.80
N THR A 264 -27.34 22.55 -21.21
CA THR A 264 -27.35 21.23 -21.85
C THR A 264 -28.59 21.03 -22.76
N ALA A 265 -28.46 20.19 -23.79
CA ALA A 265 -29.58 19.80 -24.64
C ALA A 265 -30.70 19.09 -23.83
N LYS A 266 -31.95 19.18 -24.28
CA LYS A 266 -33.11 18.56 -23.60
C LYS A 266 -32.99 17.04 -23.44
N ASN A 267 -32.33 16.37 -24.37
CA ASN A 267 -32.07 14.93 -24.35
C ASN A 267 -30.74 14.55 -23.66
N SER A 268 -30.03 15.50 -23.07
CA SER A 268 -28.79 15.23 -22.33
C SER A 268 -29.05 14.37 -21.10
N VAL A 269 -28.05 13.57 -20.70
CA VAL A 269 -28.12 12.75 -19.48
C VAL A 269 -28.45 13.61 -18.24
N PRO A 270 -27.77 14.75 -17.97
CA PRO A 270 -28.17 15.65 -16.89
C PRO A 270 -29.65 16.04 -16.91
N ASN A 271 -30.19 16.38 -18.09
CA ASN A 271 -31.57 16.82 -18.22
C ASN A 271 -32.57 15.69 -17.97
N VAL A 272 -32.30 14.48 -18.47
CA VAL A 272 -33.12 13.29 -18.20
C VAL A 272 -33.13 12.96 -16.71
N LEU A 273 -31.97 12.94 -16.05
CA LEU A 273 -31.86 12.69 -14.61
C LEU A 273 -32.64 13.71 -13.80
N TYR A 274 -32.53 15.00 -14.15
CA TYR A 274 -33.27 16.07 -13.49
C TYR A 274 -34.78 15.95 -13.67
N ARG A 275 -35.25 15.66 -14.89
CA ARG A 275 -36.69 15.48 -15.16
C ARG A 275 -37.28 14.34 -14.33
N ASN A 276 -36.56 13.23 -14.25
CA ASN A 276 -36.96 12.08 -13.44
C ASN A 276 -36.98 12.43 -11.94
N TYR A 277 -35.95 13.11 -11.44
CA TYR A 277 -35.90 13.58 -10.05
C TYR A 277 -37.07 14.51 -9.72
N ASN A 278 -37.33 15.52 -10.55
CA ASN A 278 -38.40 16.49 -10.30
C ASN A 278 -39.79 15.85 -10.33
N ALA A 279 -40.00 14.86 -11.21
CA ALA A 279 -41.24 14.08 -11.24
C ALA A 279 -41.44 13.30 -9.93
N ALA A 280 -40.41 12.57 -9.48
CA ALA A 280 -40.45 11.83 -8.21
C ALA A 280 -40.63 12.76 -7.00
N PHE A 281 -39.95 13.90 -6.99
CA PHE A 281 -40.05 14.89 -5.91
C PHE A 281 -41.48 15.46 -5.76
N LYS A 282 -42.19 15.69 -6.87
CA LYS A 282 -43.59 16.14 -6.83
C LYS A 282 -44.54 15.09 -6.26
N GLN A 283 -44.25 13.80 -6.45
CA GLN A 283 -45.06 12.71 -5.89
C GLN A 283 -44.91 12.62 -4.36
N LEU A 284 -43.76 13.00 -3.79
CA LEU A 284 -43.54 13.05 -2.33
C LEU A 284 -44.28 14.18 -1.61
N LYS A 285 -44.84 15.15 -2.36
CA LYS A 285 -45.60 16.30 -1.83
C LYS A 285 -47.12 16.10 -1.86
N LYS A 286 -47.58 15.03 -2.52
CA LYS A 286 -48.98 14.59 -2.48
C LYS A 286 -49.18 13.67 -1.30
#